data_AF-A0A938MP61-F1
#
_entry.id   AF-A0A938MP61-F1
#
_cell.length_a   1.000
_cell.length_b   1.000
_cell.length_c   1.000
_cell.angle_alpha   90.00
_cell.angle_beta   90.00
_cell.angle_gamma   90.00
#
_symmetry.space_group_name_H-M   'P 1'
#
loop_
_entity.id
_entity.type
_entity.pdbx_description
1 polymer ?
#
loop_
_entity_poly.entity_id
_entity_poly.type
_entity_poly.pdbx_seq_one_letter_code
_entity_poly.pdbx_strand_id
1 'polypeptide(L)'
;MSADESLKQRRRRGGESVRADAIDWGSHFVKFLELEYTNAAARLSAEATWADYRRTMFHAVVAALRESGTNPDEIAQLLREGIPLDHDVDQSAGWTSECNARRIALIDKKIQQTLSEAEAAELDRLTARLRLHVDNEELVPMKGARRLHRQLLETDNSRSVKG
;
A
#
# COMPACT_ATOMS: atom_id res chain seq x y z
N MET A 1 51.94 -5.84 -3.95
CA MET A 1 50.52 -5.61 -3.61
C MET A 1 49.80 -5.20 -4.86
N SER A 2 48.89 -6.05 -5.34
CA SER A 2 48.28 -5.95 -6.67
C SER A 2 47.11 -4.97 -6.66
N ALA A 3 46.91 -4.22 -7.76
CA ALA A 3 45.83 -3.25 -7.92
C ALA A 3 44.42 -3.87 -7.71
N ASP A 4 44.30 -5.19 -7.87
CA ASP A 4 43.06 -5.96 -7.65
C ASP A 4 42.66 -6.07 -6.16
N GLU A 5 43.63 -6.07 -5.23
CA GLU A 5 43.35 -6.09 -3.79
C GLU A 5 42.81 -4.75 -3.28
N SER A 6 43.29 -3.62 -3.83
CA SER A 6 42.85 -2.28 -3.45
C SER A 6 41.40 -1.99 -3.88
N LEU A 7 40.96 -2.56 -5.01
CA LEU A 7 39.58 -2.46 -5.50
C LEU A 7 38.61 -3.32 -4.67
N LYS A 8 39.02 -4.54 -4.27
CA LYS A 8 38.24 -5.40 -3.36
C LYS A 8 38.09 -4.79 -1.97
N GLN A 9 39.16 -4.19 -1.42
CA GLN A 9 39.09 -3.50 -0.13
C GLN A 9 38.20 -2.25 -0.16
N ARG A 10 38.23 -1.46 -1.23
CA ARG A 10 37.33 -0.29 -1.38
C ARG A 10 35.87 -0.68 -1.49
N ARG A 11 35.54 -1.76 -2.23
CA ARG A 11 34.15 -2.26 -2.33
C ARG A 11 33.62 -2.81 -1.02
N ARG A 12 34.46 -3.50 -0.23
CA ARG A 12 34.06 -4.01 1.10
C ARG A 12 33.79 -2.89 2.10
N ARG A 13 34.66 -1.88 2.17
CA ARG A 13 34.44 -0.70 3.04
C ARG A 13 33.20 0.12 2.65
N GLY A 14 32.92 0.27 1.36
CA GLY A 14 31.72 0.97 0.90
C GLY A 14 30.42 0.25 1.27
N GLY A 15 30.40 -1.08 1.21
CA GLY A 15 29.23 -1.88 1.63
C GLY A 15 28.98 -1.89 3.13
N GLU A 16 30.04 -1.80 3.94
CA GLU A 16 29.92 -1.71 5.41
C GLU A 16 29.39 -0.35 5.87
N SER A 17 29.79 0.77 5.23
CA SER A 17 29.27 2.10 5.61
C SER A 17 27.80 2.24 5.27
N VAL A 18 27.37 1.86 4.07
CA VAL A 18 25.96 1.93 3.65
C VAL A 18 25.06 1.10 4.57
N ARG A 19 25.55 -0.04 5.06
CA ARG A 19 24.81 -0.90 5.98
C ARG A 19 24.76 -0.31 7.40
N ALA A 20 25.82 0.32 7.86
CA ALA A 20 25.85 1.02 9.14
C ALA A 20 24.89 2.23 9.14
N ASP A 21 24.91 3.02 8.06
CA ASP A 21 24.03 4.17 7.87
C ASP A 21 22.54 3.76 7.81
N ALA A 22 22.24 2.63 7.16
CA ALA A 22 20.88 2.08 7.11
C ALA A 22 20.38 1.56 8.47
N ILE A 23 21.26 0.95 9.27
CA ILE A 23 20.93 0.46 10.63
C ILE A 23 20.70 1.65 11.58
N ASP A 24 21.50 2.70 11.46
CA ASP A 24 21.37 3.91 12.27
C ASP A 24 20.06 4.65 11.93
N TRP A 25 19.79 4.85 10.64
CA TRP A 25 18.54 5.40 10.14
C TRP A 25 17.32 4.61 10.62
N GLY A 26 17.35 3.28 10.49
CA GLY A 26 16.25 2.42 10.93
C GLY A 26 16.00 2.50 12.44
N SER A 27 17.07 2.60 13.23
CA SER A 27 16.98 2.78 14.68
C SER A 27 16.38 4.14 15.06
N HIS A 28 16.73 5.20 14.32
CA HIS A 28 16.14 6.53 14.50
C HIS A 28 14.66 6.54 14.13
N PHE A 29 14.31 5.96 12.97
CA PHE A 29 12.92 5.85 12.52
C PHE A 29 12.04 5.12 13.56
N VAL A 30 12.47 3.98 14.08
CA VAL A 30 11.68 3.22 15.07
C VAL A 30 11.46 4.02 16.36
N LYS A 31 12.50 4.73 16.85
CA LYS A 31 12.37 5.58 18.04
C LYS A 31 11.36 6.71 17.83
N PHE A 32 11.42 7.39 16.68
CA PHE A 32 10.46 8.45 16.38
C PHE A 32 9.05 7.90 16.14
N LEU A 33 8.92 6.72 15.52
CA LEU A 33 7.62 6.07 15.35
C LEU A 33 6.96 5.75 16.68
N GLU A 34 7.71 5.19 17.62
CA GLU A 34 7.22 4.87 18.96
C GLU A 34 6.79 6.14 19.71
N LEU A 35 7.62 7.20 19.65
CA LEU A 35 7.32 8.48 20.30
C LEU A 35 6.08 9.15 19.70
N GLU A 36 6.00 9.24 18.38
CA GLU A 36 4.89 9.88 17.69
C GLU A 36 3.59 9.08 17.84
N TYR A 37 3.67 7.75 17.78
CA TYR A 37 2.50 6.91 17.98
C TYR A 37 1.97 7.01 19.41
N THR A 38 2.82 6.93 20.44
CA THR A 38 2.38 7.03 21.83
C THR A 38 1.78 8.40 22.14
N ASN A 39 2.40 9.48 21.65
CA ASN A 39 1.86 10.83 21.78
C ASN A 39 0.50 11.00 21.07
N ALA A 40 0.35 10.43 19.89
CA ALA A 40 -0.88 10.55 19.13
C ALA A 40 -1.99 9.61 19.66
N ALA A 41 -1.64 8.40 20.10
CA ALA A 41 -2.55 7.45 20.71
C ALA A 41 -3.06 7.93 22.08
N ALA A 42 -2.26 8.66 22.85
CA ALA A 42 -2.69 9.29 24.10
C ALA A 42 -3.80 10.35 23.90
N ARG A 43 -3.98 10.84 22.66
CA ARG A 43 -5.04 11.80 22.30
C ARG A 43 -6.30 11.11 21.78
N LEU A 44 -6.28 9.79 21.61
CA LEU A 44 -7.45 9.04 21.16
C LEU A 44 -8.46 8.90 22.30
N SER A 45 -9.73 9.09 21.96
CA SER A 45 -10.85 8.83 22.88
C SER A 45 -10.96 7.33 23.19
N ALA A 46 -11.56 6.99 24.33
CA ALA A 46 -11.96 5.61 24.63
C ALA A 46 -12.96 5.04 23.60
N GLU A 47 -13.67 5.90 22.87
CA GLU A 47 -14.59 5.54 21.79
C GLU A 47 -13.93 5.58 20.40
N ALA A 48 -12.60 5.68 20.33
CA ALA A 48 -11.87 5.77 19.07
C ALA A 48 -12.17 4.56 18.16
N THR A 49 -12.52 4.87 16.91
CA THR A 49 -12.80 3.86 15.91
C THR A 49 -11.50 3.34 15.29
N TRP A 50 -11.56 2.19 14.62
CA TRP A 50 -10.42 1.67 13.86
C TRP A 50 -9.86 2.67 12.84
N ALA A 51 -10.72 3.51 12.24
CA ALA A 51 -10.29 4.56 11.32
C ALA A 51 -9.43 5.62 12.03
N ASP A 52 -9.76 5.97 13.27
CA ASP A 52 -8.99 6.92 14.09
C ASP A 52 -7.63 6.36 14.47
N TYR A 53 -7.55 5.08 14.85
CA TYR A 53 -6.27 4.39 15.08
C TYR A 53 -5.42 4.34 13.82
N ARG A 54 -6.01 4.03 12.66
CA ARG A 54 -5.27 3.99 11.39
C ARG A 54 -4.74 5.36 10.99
N ARG A 55 -5.56 6.41 11.14
CA ARG A 55 -5.15 7.81 10.88
C ARG A 55 -4.01 8.22 11.81
N THR A 56 -4.08 7.81 13.06
CA THR A 56 -3.05 8.06 14.09
C THR A 56 -1.74 7.36 13.75
N MET A 57 -1.78 6.06 13.42
CA MET A 57 -0.61 5.31 12.96
C MET A 57 -0.01 5.93 11.69
N PHE A 58 -0.85 6.33 10.75
CA PHE A 58 -0.39 6.95 9.51
C PHE A 58 0.35 8.26 9.78
N HIS A 59 -0.22 9.13 10.61
CA HIS A 59 0.43 10.38 11.01
C HIS A 59 1.78 10.12 11.70
N ALA A 60 1.83 9.14 12.61
CA ALA A 60 3.07 8.79 13.31
C ALA A 60 4.16 8.27 12.36
N VAL A 61 3.79 7.45 11.36
CA VAL A 61 4.73 6.97 10.33
C VAL A 61 5.29 8.12 9.50
N VAL A 62 4.44 9.05 9.03
CA VAL A 62 4.89 10.21 8.24
C VAL A 62 5.79 11.13 9.07
N ALA A 63 5.44 11.38 10.32
CA ALA A 63 6.25 12.18 11.22
C ALA A 63 7.61 11.53 11.48
N ALA A 64 7.64 10.22 11.74
CA ALA A 64 8.87 9.47 11.96
C ALA A 64 9.78 9.43 10.72
N LEU A 65 9.23 9.29 9.52
CA LEU A 65 10.00 9.36 8.27
C LEU A 65 10.63 10.74 8.06
N ARG A 66 9.90 11.80 8.38
CA ARG A 66 10.42 13.17 8.27
C ARG A 66 11.56 13.40 9.27
N GLU A 67 11.38 12.96 10.50
CA GLU A 67 12.36 13.16 11.57
C GLU A 67 13.61 12.25 11.42
N SER A 68 13.48 11.12 10.71
CA SER A 68 14.62 10.29 10.31
C SER A 68 15.42 10.87 9.12
N GLY A 69 15.05 12.04 8.61
CA GLY A 69 15.77 12.74 7.53
C GLY A 69 15.36 12.30 6.12
N THR A 70 14.25 11.58 5.96
CA THR A 70 13.73 11.18 4.65
C THR A 70 13.21 12.43 3.90
N ASN A 71 13.55 12.56 2.62
CA ASN A 71 13.10 13.70 1.81
C ASN A 71 11.56 13.66 1.63
N PRO A 72 10.84 14.79 1.76
CA PRO A 72 9.44 14.90 1.41
C PRO A 72 9.00 14.23 0.09
N ASP A 73 9.83 14.29 -0.96
CA ASP A 73 9.51 13.67 -2.26
C ASP A 73 9.58 12.13 -2.21
N GLU A 74 10.55 11.59 -1.47
CA GLU A 74 10.69 10.15 -1.21
C GLU A 74 9.57 9.65 -0.30
N ILE A 75 9.18 10.45 0.71
CA ILE A 75 8.00 10.17 1.53
C ILE A 75 6.77 10.12 0.64
N ALA A 76 6.56 11.10 -0.25
CA ALA A 76 5.43 11.09 -1.17
C ALA A 76 5.45 9.87 -2.12
N GLN A 77 6.62 9.45 -2.57
CA GLN A 77 6.77 8.24 -3.37
C GLN A 77 6.46 6.97 -2.57
N LEU A 78 7.01 6.81 -1.37
CA LEU A 78 6.73 5.70 -0.46
C LEU A 78 5.24 5.64 -0.08
N LEU A 79 4.59 6.78 0.08
CA LEU A 79 3.15 6.86 0.33
C LEU A 79 2.32 6.45 -0.88
N ARG A 80 2.79 6.72 -2.10
CA ARG A 80 2.14 6.26 -3.34
C ARG A 80 2.36 4.76 -3.59
N GLU A 81 3.51 4.21 -3.19
CA GLU A 81 3.93 2.85 -3.53
C GLU A 81 3.64 1.82 -2.43
N GLY A 82 3.77 2.19 -1.16
CA GLY A 82 3.99 1.25 -0.06
C GLY A 82 2.91 1.18 1.01
N ILE A 83 1.94 2.10 1.01
CA ILE A 83 0.83 2.05 1.94
C ILE A 83 -0.43 2.07 1.09
N PRO A 84 -1.29 1.03 1.11
CA PRO A 84 -2.67 1.23 0.73
C PRO A 84 -3.22 2.22 1.76
N LEU A 85 -3.04 3.50 1.45
CA LEU A 85 -3.94 4.54 1.84
C LEU A 85 -5.28 4.06 1.31
N ASP A 86 -5.98 3.28 2.14
CA ASP A 86 -7.41 3.45 2.25
C ASP A 86 -7.63 4.93 2.60
N HIS A 87 -7.48 5.79 1.59
CA HIS A 87 -8.18 7.04 1.51
C HIS A 87 -9.61 6.67 1.77
N ASP A 88 -10.15 7.05 2.93
CA ASP A 88 -11.58 7.11 3.26
C ASP A 88 -12.49 6.73 2.09
N VAL A 89 -12.48 5.44 1.72
CA VAL A 89 -13.54 4.87 0.95
C VAL A 89 -14.51 4.67 2.08
N ASP A 90 -15.33 5.69 2.27
CA ASP A 90 -16.49 5.64 3.11
C ASP A 90 -17.22 4.34 2.77
N GLN A 91 -16.90 3.26 3.47
CA GLN A 91 -17.46 1.94 3.24
C GLN A 91 -18.95 1.95 3.62
N SER A 92 -19.44 3.05 4.23
CA SER A 92 -20.84 3.25 4.57
C SER A 92 -21.71 3.59 3.35
N ALA A 93 -21.15 4.20 2.30
CA ALA A 93 -21.86 4.37 1.03
C ALA A 93 -21.54 3.19 0.10
N GLY A 94 -22.50 2.29 -0.12
CA GLY A 94 -22.36 1.23 -1.12
C GLY A 94 -22.03 1.79 -2.51
N TRP A 95 -21.47 0.96 -3.39
CA TRP A 95 -21.29 1.34 -4.80
C TRP A 95 -22.66 1.66 -5.44
N THR A 96 -22.85 2.88 -5.94
CA THR A 96 -24.12 3.33 -6.54
C THR A 96 -24.02 3.48 -8.06
N SER A 97 -25.17 3.60 -8.72
CA SER A 97 -25.26 3.91 -10.16
C SER A 97 -24.57 5.23 -10.51
N GLU A 98 -24.64 6.22 -9.62
CA GLU A 98 -23.96 7.52 -9.77
C GLU A 98 -22.44 7.37 -9.74
N CYS A 99 -21.88 6.55 -8.85
CA CYS A 99 -20.45 6.23 -8.84
C CYS A 99 -20.02 5.59 -10.16
N ASN A 100 -20.83 4.68 -10.70
CA ASN A 100 -20.54 4.04 -11.97
C ASN A 100 -20.62 5.00 -13.15
N ALA A 101 -21.64 5.86 -13.20
CA ALA A 101 -21.80 6.89 -14.22
C ALA A 101 -20.62 7.88 -14.21
N ARG A 102 -20.19 8.32 -13.01
CA ARG A 102 -19.03 9.19 -12.85
C ARG A 102 -17.74 8.51 -13.34
N ARG A 103 -17.54 7.24 -12.99
CA ARG A 103 -16.38 6.46 -13.45
C ARG A 103 -16.35 6.35 -14.98
N ILE A 104 -17.49 6.08 -15.62
CA ILE A 104 -17.57 6.01 -17.09
C ILE A 104 -17.21 7.36 -17.72
N ALA A 105 -17.77 8.47 -17.21
CA ALA A 105 -17.45 9.81 -17.72
C ALA A 105 -15.95 10.15 -17.62
N LEU A 106 -15.28 9.71 -16.55
CA LEU A 106 -13.83 9.88 -16.39
C LEU A 106 -13.03 8.98 -17.33
N ILE A 107 -13.49 7.75 -17.61
CA ILE A 107 -12.88 6.88 -18.62
C ILE A 107 -12.98 7.51 -20.00
N ASP A 108 -14.13 8.09 -20.36
CA ASP A 108 -14.31 8.76 -21.63
C ASP A 108 -13.35 9.95 -21.78
N LYS A 109 -13.19 10.77 -20.73
CA LYS A 109 -12.18 11.84 -20.69
C LYS A 109 -10.75 11.33 -20.81
N LYS A 110 -10.44 10.18 -20.20
CA LYS A 110 -9.14 9.51 -20.31
C LYS A 110 -8.85 9.08 -21.76
N ILE A 111 -9.84 8.49 -22.42
CA ILE A 111 -9.76 8.08 -23.83
C ILE A 111 -9.58 9.31 -24.73
N GLN A 112 -10.30 10.39 -24.44
CA GLN A 112 -10.19 11.67 -25.15
C GLN A 112 -8.91 12.44 -24.79
N GLN A 113 -8.07 11.92 -23.88
CA GLN A 113 -6.84 12.56 -23.40
C GLN A 113 -7.05 13.95 -22.78
N THR A 114 -8.25 14.22 -22.25
CA THR A 114 -8.62 15.50 -21.62
C THR A 114 -8.75 15.37 -20.10
N LEU A 115 -8.22 14.30 -19.52
CA LEU A 115 -8.32 14.01 -18.09
C LEU A 115 -7.27 14.83 -17.32
N SER A 116 -7.71 15.61 -16.34
CA SER A 116 -6.80 16.29 -15.42
C SER A 116 -6.19 15.34 -14.38
N GLU A 117 -5.10 15.75 -13.72
CA GLU A 117 -4.47 14.95 -12.65
C GLU A 117 -5.41 14.68 -11.47
N ALA A 118 -6.25 15.65 -11.10
CA ALA A 118 -7.25 15.49 -10.05
C ALA A 118 -8.31 14.45 -10.45
N GLU A 119 -8.74 14.46 -11.71
CA GLU A 119 -9.69 13.50 -12.27
C GLU A 119 -9.08 12.10 -12.45
N ALA A 120 -7.78 12.01 -12.71
CA ALA A 120 -7.04 10.75 -12.73
C ALA A 120 -7.03 10.10 -11.35
N ALA A 121 -6.72 10.88 -10.30
CA ALA A 121 -6.79 10.42 -8.92
C ALA A 121 -8.22 10.00 -8.51
N GLU A 122 -9.24 10.74 -8.99
CA GLU A 122 -10.65 10.37 -8.78
C GLU A 122 -11.00 9.03 -9.45
N LEU A 123 -10.57 8.82 -10.70
CA LEU A 123 -10.81 7.58 -11.43
C LEU A 123 -10.15 6.38 -10.76
N ASP A 124 -8.94 6.54 -10.22
CA ASP A 124 -8.23 5.49 -9.50
C ASP A 124 -8.97 5.12 -8.21
N ARG A 125 -9.46 6.12 -7.45
CA ARG A 125 -10.29 5.90 -6.25
C ARG A 125 -11.59 5.15 -6.57
N LEU A 126 -12.31 5.57 -7.61
CA LEU A 126 -13.55 4.90 -8.03
C LEU A 126 -13.28 3.47 -8.51
N THR A 127 -12.16 3.23 -9.18
CA THR A 127 -11.79 1.89 -9.64
C THR A 127 -11.41 0.97 -8.47
N ALA A 128 -10.72 1.49 -7.45
CA ALA A 128 -10.44 0.74 -6.23
C ALA A 128 -11.72 0.36 -5.48
N ARG A 129 -12.67 1.31 -5.35
CA ARG A 129 -13.98 1.06 -4.72
C ARG A 129 -14.82 0.02 -5.47
N LEU A 130 -14.81 0.05 -6.81
CA LEU A 130 -15.49 -0.96 -7.62
C LEU A 130 -14.91 -2.36 -7.37
N ARG A 131 -13.57 -2.49 -7.27
CA ARG A 131 -12.94 -3.78 -6.96
C ARG A 131 -13.39 -4.32 -5.62
N LEU A 132 -13.37 -3.48 -4.57
CA LEU A 132 -13.87 -3.86 -3.25
C LEU A 132 -15.36 -4.27 -3.26
N HIS A 133 -16.18 -3.57 -4.04
CA HIS A 133 -17.59 -3.90 -4.19
C HIS A 133 -17.81 -5.25 -4.91
N VAL A 134 -17.06 -5.52 -5.98
CA VAL A 134 -17.15 -6.77 -6.76
C VAL A 134 -16.53 -7.96 -6.00
N ASP A 135 -15.44 -7.73 -5.27
CA ASP A 135 -14.75 -8.75 -4.48
C ASP A 135 -15.50 -9.11 -3.18
N ASN A 136 -16.54 -8.36 -2.81
CA ASN A 136 -17.41 -8.70 -1.71
C ASN A 136 -18.26 -9.94 -2.06
N GLU A 137 -18.03 -11.05 -1.33
CA GLU A 137 -18.62 -12.38 -1.58
C GLU A 137 -20.17 -12.40 -1.51
N GLU A 138 -20.80 -11.40 -0.91
CA GLU A 138 -22.27 -11.26 -0.91
C GLU A 138 -22.85 -10.89 -2.29
N LEU A 139 -22.07 -10.24 -3.16
CA LEU A 139 -22.55 -9.67 -4.42
C LEU A 139 -22.24 -10.55 -5.64
N VAL A 140 -21.19 -11.36 -5.59
CA VAL A 140 -20.89 -12.40 -6.59
C VAL A 140 -20.47 -13.66 -5.84
N PRO A 141 -21.22 -14.79 -5.92
CA PRO A 141 -20.91 -16.01 -5.18
C PRO A 141 -19.68 -16.73 -5.78
N MET A 142 -18.50 -16.15 -5.61
CA MET A 142 -17.23 -16.67 -6.10
C MET A 142 -16.74 -17.86 -5.28
N LYS A 143 -17.31 -18.12 -4.09
CA LYS A 143 -17.06 -19.33 -3.30
C LYS A 143 -17.31 -20.60 -4.10
N GLY A 144 -18.38 -20.64 -4.89
CA GLY A 144 -18.70 -21.78 -5.76
C GLY A 144 -17.65 -21.99 -6.85
N ALA A 145 -17.28 -20.91 -7.55
CA ALA A 145 -16.28 -20.95 -8.62
C ALA A 145 -14.87 -21.30 -8.11
N ARG A 146 -14.45 -20.75 -6.95
CA ARG A 146 -13.18 -21.08 -6.30
C ARG A 146 -13.14 -22.52 -5.80
N ARG A 147 -14.26 -23.06 -5.29
CA ARG A 147 -14.36 -24.47 -4.88
C ARG A 147 -14.25 -25.39 -6.09
N LEU A 148 -14.93 -25.07 -7.19
CA LEU A 148 -14.86 -25.85 -8.42
C LEU A 148 -13.44 -25.83 -9.01
N HIS A 149 -12.79 -24.67 -9.06
CA HIS A 149 -11.40 -24.56 -9.52
C HIS A 149 -10.45 -25.43 -8.69
N ARG A 150 -10.61 -25.43 -7.37
CA ARG A 150 -9.82 -26.29 -6.46
C ARG A 150 -10.06 -27.77 -6.74
N GLN A 151 -11.32 -28.18 -6.89
CA GLN A 151 -11.68 -29.57 -7.21
C GLN A 151 -11.10 -30.02 -8.57
N LEU A 152 -11.08 -29.14 -9.57
CA LEU A 152 -10.50 -29.44 -10.88
C LEU A 152 -8.97 -29.62 -10.79
N LEU A 153 -8.27 -28.76 -10.05
CA LEU A 153 -6.83 -28.90 -9.82
C LEU A 153 -6.48 -30.19 -9.06
N GLU A 154 -7.27 -30.57 -8.06
CA GLU A 154 -7.09 -31.82 -7.31
C GLU A 154 -7.34 -33.06 -8.19
N THR A 155 -8.27 -32.97 -9.14
CA THR A 155 -8.60 -34.06 -10.08
C THR A 155 -7.55 -34.21 -11.18
N ASP A 156 -6.97 -33.11 -11.68
CA ASP A 156 -5.87 -33.17 -12.66
C ASP A 156 -4.58 -33.70 -12.03
N ASN A 157 -4.26 -33.28 -10.80
CA ASN A 157 -3.05 -33.73 -10.12
C ASN A 157 -3.10 -35.23 -9.78
N SER A 158 -4.29 -35.77 -9.50
CA SER A 158 -4.47 -37.20 -9.23
C SER A 158 -4.49 -38.08 -10.49
N ARG A 159 -4.70 -37.49 -11.69
CA ARG A 159 -4.51 -38.19 -12.98
C ARG A 159 -3.05 -38.23 -13.44
N SER A 160 -2.21 -37.28 -13.03
CA SER A 160 -0.78 -37.26 -13.40
C SER A 160 0.11 -38.22 -12.60
N VAL A 161 -0.38 -38.84 -11.52
CA VAL A 161 0.41 -39.72 -10.63
C VAL A 161 0.24 -41.21 -10.96
N LYS A 162 -0.62 -41.56 -11.93
CA LYS A 162 -0.73 -42.92 -12.49
C LYS A 162 -0.41 -42.90 -13.98
N GLY A 163 0.87 -42.79 -14.30
CA GLY A 163 1.43 -42.94 -15.65
C GLY A 163 2.86 -43.45 -15.55
#